data_AF-A0A8S9XZU4-F1
#
_entry.id   AF-A0A8S9XZU4-F1
#
_cell.length_a   1.000
_cell.length_b   1.000
_cell.length_c   1.000
_cell.angle_alpha   90.00
_cell.angle_beta   90.00
_cell.angle_gamma   90.00
#
_symmetry.space_group_name_H-M   'P 1'
#
loop_
_entity.id
_entity.type
_entity.pdbx_description
1 polymer ?
#
loop_
_entity_poly.entity_id
_entity_poly.type
_entity_poly.pdbx_seq_one_letter_code
_entity_poly.pdbx_strand_id
1 'polypeptide(L)'
;DFLERCNGYEICSVTLPPQLDLECKEVVTDNTPCRPFDLATAARGRAQKIARYKEEKALEQEVLSLSQVIKEPNVEEEVKRDYFIKLIKTYINKAEEELDALQSEARILAHMKAAQKNETLSSSEENKRKKNLQVPKPLKAVIITKDEAQKAVFGAGYPALPTMTVEEFYDKRVRDGIFPDPTKAGHSLQDMARQGTTNADLDEKEIADRERKLERDDEEELRRQRAMDEYKDEHKRGEGNRYNRS
;
A
#
# COMPACT_ATOMS: atom_id res chain seq x y z
N ASP A 1 24.58 28.63 11.07
CA ASP A 1 25.86 29.35 10.91
C ASP A 1 26.18 29.74 9.46
N PHE A 2 26.57 28.82 8.55
CA PHE A 2 27.00 29.21 7.18
C PHE A 2 25.97 30.09 6.44
N LEU A 3 24.72 29.63 6.35
CA LEU A 3 23.64 30.38 5.70
C LEU A 3 23.28 31.67 6.44
N GLU A 4 23.35 31.70 7.78
CA GLU A 4 23.13 32.91 8.59
C GLU A 4 24.17 33.98 8.29
N ARG A 5 25.45 33.60 8.18
CA ARG A 5 26.53 34.50 7.80
C ARG A 5 26.35 35.02 6.38
N CYS A 6 25.99 34.15 5.43
CA CYS A 6 25.73 34.57 4.05
C CYS A 6 24.57 35.56 3.93
N ASN A 7 23.54 35.41 4.77
CA ASN A 7 22.43 36.35 4.87
C ASN A 7 22.88 37.69 5.49
N GLY A 8 23.72 37.65 6.53
CA GLY A 8 24.30 38.84 7.15
C GLY A 8 25.21 39.67 6.22
N TYR A 9 25.83 39.04 5.22
CA TYR A 9 26.59 39.72 4.16
C TYR A 9 25.74 40.09 2.93
N GLU A 10 24.42 39.89 2.97
CA GLU A 10 23.50 40.17 1.86
C GLU A 10 23.85 39.43 0.55
N ILE A 11 24.59 38.31 0.65
CA ILE A 11 24.96 37.48 -0.50
C ILE A 11 23.76 36.66 -0.97
N CYS A 12 22.86 36.30 -0.05
CA CYS A 12 21.63 35.58 -0.35
C CYS A 12 20.52 35.88 0.67
N SER A 13 19.27 35.88 0.21
CA SER A 13 18.07 36.12 1.00
C SER A 13 17.36 34.80 1.36
N VAL A 14 18.08 33.87 1.97
CA VAL A 14 17.52 32.57 2.35
C VAL A 14 16.67 32.72 3.61
N THR A 15 15.41 32.29 3.55
CA THR A 15 14.57 32.14 4.74
C THR A 15 14.94 30.83 5.44
N LEU A 16 15.70 30.91 6.52
CA LEU A 16 16.06 29.74 7.31
C LEU A 16 14.83 29.18 8.03
N PRO A 17 14.54 27.88 7.90
CA PRO A 17 13.45 27.29 8.65
C PRO A 17 13.79 27.30 10.16
N PRO A 18 12.75 27.33 11.02
CA PRO A 18 12.97 27.29 12.45
C PRO A 18 13.79 26.07 12.85
N GLN A 19 14.60 26.22 13.90
CA GLN A 19 15.30 25.09 14.49
C GLN A 19 14.25 24.05 14.90
N LEU A 20 14.43 22.81 14.44
CA LEU A 20 13.52 21.72 14.79
C LEU A 20 13.72 21.38 16.26
N ASP A 21 12.71 21.67 17.08
CA ASP A 21 12.63 21.16 18.44
C ASP A 21 12.40 19.64 18.38
N LEU A 22 13.50 18.88 18.37
CA LEU A 22 13.49 17.41 18.41
C LEU A 22 12.87 16.86 19.72
N GLU A 23 12.61 17.74 20.68
CA GLU A 23 11.95 17.46 21.96
C GLU A 23 10.45 17.78 21.99
N CYS A 24 9.80 18.01 20.84
CA CYS A 24 8.35 18.15 20.79
C CYS A 24 7.66 16.90 21.35
N LYS A 25 7.25 17.01 22.63
CA LYS A 25 6.21 16.25 23.33
C LYS A 25 4.81 16.41 22.72
N GLU A 26 4.73 16.94 21.51
CA GLU A 26 3.49 16.92 20.76
C GLU A 26 3.39 15.56 20.10
N VAL A 27 2.66 14.69 20.78
CA VAL A 27 1.87 13.67 20.13
C VAL A 27 1.08 14.41 19.06
N VAL A 28 1.62 14.49 17.84
CA VAL A 28 0.82 14.76 16.66
C VAL A 28 -0.16 13.61 16.66
N THR A 29 -1.33 13.85 17.23
CA THR A 29 -2.45 12.94 17.11
C THR A 29 -2.74 12.95 15.62
N ASP A 30 -2.28 11.90 14.95
CA ASP A 30 -2.50 11.62 13.53
C ASP A 30 -3.99 11.35 13.27
N ASN A 31 -4.81 12.36 13.51
CA ASN A 31 -6.18 12.49 13.01
C ASN A 31 -6.22 13.55 11.90
N THR A 32 -5.08 13.84 11.27
CA THR A 32 -5.09 14.59 10.01
C THR A 32 -5.45 13.58 8.91
N PRO A 33 -6.64 13.68 8.29
CA PRO A 33 -6.98 12.79 7.19
C PRO A 33 -5.89 12.92 6.12
N CYS A 34 -5.39 11.77 5.64
CA CYS A 34 -4.45 11.68 4.53
C CYS A 34 -5.00 12.56 3.41
N ARG A 35 -4.38 13.75 3.21
CA ARG A 35 -4.88 14.69 2.21
C ARG A 35 -4.80 13.97 0.86
N PRO A 36 -5.86 13.99 0.04
CA PRO A 36 -5.81 13.35 -1.27
C PRO A 36 -4.62 13.94 -2.04
N PHE A 37 -3.84 13.05 -2.67
CA PHE A 37 -2.68 13.43 -3.45
C PHE A 37 -3.10 14.44 -4.54
N ASP A 38 -2.69 15.69 -4.37
CA ASP A 38 -3.00 16.75 -5.32
C ASP A 38 -1.96 16.79 -6.44
N LEU A 39 -2.36 16.29 -7.61
CA LEU A 39 -1.52 16.26 -8.80
C LEU A 39 -1.03 17.65 -9.21
N ALA A 40 -1.84 18.70 -9.03
CA ALA A 40 -1.43 20.07 -9.38
C ALA A 40 -0.32 20.57 -8.46
N THR A 41 -0.41 20.27 -7.17
CA THR A 41 0.65 20.60 -6.20
C THR A 41 1.92 19.80 -6.46
N ALA A 42 1.81 18.51 -6.78
CA ALA A 42 2.95 17.69 -7.18
C ALA A 42 3.63 18.20 -8.47
N ALA A 43 2.84 18.62 -9.47
CA ALA A 43 3.36 19.19 -10.72
C ALA A 43 4.09 20.52 -10.48
N ARG A 44 3.55 21.41 -9.63
CA ARG A 44 4.22 22.66 -9.22
C ARG A 44 5.54 22.39 -8.49
N GLY A 45 5.53 21.47 -7.53
CA GLY A 45 6.73 21.08 -6.79
C GLY A 45 7.81 20.50 -7.71
N ARG A 46 7.42 19.66 -8.67
CA ARG A 46 8.34 19.15 -9.70
C ARG A 46 8.91 20.27 -10.57
N ALA A 47 8.08 21.18 -11.06
CA ALA A 47 8.51 22.29 -11.91
C ALA A 47 9.51 23.20 -11.17
N GLN A 48 9.26 23.50 -9.89
CA GLN A 48 10.18 24.27 -9.04
C GLN A 48 11.52 23.57 -8.84
N LYS A 49 11.54 22.25 -8.58
CA LYS A 49 12.79 21.48 -8.48
C LYS A 49 13.57 21.49 -9.79
N ILE A 50 12.90 21.37 -10.93
CA ILE A 50 13.56 21.45 -12.24
C ILE A 50 14.17 22.84 -12.47
N ALA A 51 13.46 23.91 -12.10
CA ALA A 51 13.96 25.27 -12.23
C ALA A 51 15.22 25.48 -11.37
N ARG A 52 15.16 25.12 -10.07
CA ARG A 52 16.31 25.18 -9.15
C ARG A 52 17.51 24.39 -9.68
N TYR A 53 17.29 23.16 -10.12
CA TYR A 53 18.36 22.32 -10.67
C TYR A 53 19.03 22.96 -11.91
N LYS A 54 18.25 23.58 -12.79
CA LYS A 54 18.80 24.27 -13.98
C LYS A 54 19.64 25.49 -13.58
N GLU A 55 19.17 26.28 -12.62
CA GLU A 55 19.88 27.44 -12.09
C GLU A 55 21.19 27.03 -11.39
N GLU A 56 21.13 25.99 -10.55
CA GLU A 56 22.32 25.42 -9.90
C GLU A 56 23.32 24.93 -10.95
N LYS A 57 22.86 24.17 -11.95
CA LYS A 57 23.73 23.65 -13.00
C LYS A 57 24.42 24.75 -13.80
N ALA A 58 23.70 25.83 -14.10
CA ALA A 58 24.27 27.00 -14.77
C ALA A 58 25.36 27.65 -13.91
N LEU A 59 25.11 27.86 -12.62
CA LEU A 59 26.10 28.41 -11.70
C LEU A 59 27.33 27.52 -11.57
N GLU A 60 27.15 26.19 -11.48
CA GLU A 60 28.28 25.25 -11.44
C GLU A 60 29.13 25.32 -12.71
N GLN A 61 28.52 25.44 -13.89
CA GLN A 61 29.24 25.58 -15.15
C GLN A 61 30.04 26.88 -15.20
N GLU A 62 29.47 28.00 -14.74
CA GLU A 62 30.18 29.27 -14.65
C GLU A 62 31.35 29.20 -13.67
N VAL A 63 31.15 28.63 -12.48
CA VAL A 63 32.23 28.40 -11.52
C VAL A 63 33.33 27.54 -12.11
N LEU A 64 32.99 26.48 -12.86
CA LEU A 64 33.97 25.64 -13.55
C LEU A 64 34.78 26.44 -14.58
N SER A 65 34.15 27.26 -15.41
CA SER A 65 34.87 28.11 -16.37
C SER A 65 35.81 29.10 -15.67
N LEU A 66 35.33 29.80 -14.63
CA LEU A 66 36.13 30.76 -13.87
C LEU A 66 37.26 30.08 -13.08
N SER A 67 37.06 28.83 -12.64
CA SER A 67 38.10 28.05 -11.96
C SER A 67 39.30 27.75 -12.86
N GLN A 68 39.08 27.66 -14.19
CA GLN A 68 40.16 27.46 -15.15
C GLN A 68 40.92 28.77 -15.35
N VAL A 69 40.20 29.88 -15.51
CA VAL A 69 40.79 31.21 -15.66
C VAL A 69 41.64 31.58 -14.45
N ILE A 70 41.16 31.35 -13.22
CA ILE A 70 41.87 31.74 -11.98
C ILE A 70 43.17 30.98 -11.73
N LYS A 71 43.35 29.81 -12.35
CA LYS A 71 44.61 29.06 -12.27
C LYS A 71 45.74 29.76 -13.03
N GLU A 72 45.41 30.66 -13.95
CA GLU A 72 46.40 31.45 -14.66
C GLU A 72 46.99 32.52 -13.73
N PRO A 73 48.30 32.83 -13.83
CA PRO A 73 48.98 33.71 -12.88
C PRO A 73 48.56 35.18 -12.98
N ASN A 74 48.11 35.65 -14.15
CA ASN A 74 47.80 37.05 -14.44
C ASN A 74 46.29 37.29 -14.55
N VAL A 75 45.55 37.01 -13.47
CA VAL A 75 44.09 37.19 -13.43
C VAL A 75 43.75 38.41 -12.59
N GLU A 76 42.89 39.26 -13.17
CA GLU A 76 42.35 40.45 -12.52
C GLU A 76 41.66 40.10 -11.19
N GLU A 77 41.79 40.99 -10.21
CA GLU A 77 41.22 40.77 -8.87
C GLU A 77 39.69 40.66 -8.91
N GLU A 78 39.04 41.40 -9.80
CA GLU A 78 37.58 41.36 -9.98
C GLU A 78 37.10 39.97 -10.42
N VAL A 79 37.83 39.32 -11.33
CA VAL A 79 37.51 37.95 -11.79
C VAL A 79 37.65 36.94 -10.66
N LYS A 80 38.66 37.12 -9.79
CA LYS A 80 38.82 36.29 -8.58
C LYS A 80 37.66 36.49 -7.61
N ARG A 81 37.25 37.74 -7.39
CA ARG A 81 36.11 38.09 -6.53
C ARG A 81 34.82 37.45 -7.06
N ASP A 82 34.54 37.60 -8.34
CA ASP A 82 33.37 37.03 -9.00
C ASP A 82 33.30 35.52 -8.85
N TYR A 83 34.42 34.83 -9.03
CA TYR A 83 34.50 33.39 -8.80
C TYR A 83 34.14 33.01 -7.37
N PHE A 84 34.74 33.65 -6.36
CA PHE A 84 34.45 33.32 -4.97
C PHE A 84 33.01 33.65 -4.59
N ILE A 85 32.44 34.73 -5.10
CA ILE A 85 31.03 35.06 -4.91
C ILE A 85 30.13 33.98 -5.52
N LYS A 86 30.39 33.57 -6.77
CA LYS A 86 29.61 32.50 -7.41
C LYS A 86 29.80 31.15 -6.71
N LEU A 87 31.01 30.86 -6.25
CA LEU A 87 31.30 29.67 -5.46
C LEU A 87 30.47 29.65 -4.18
N ILE A 88 30.46 30.75 -3.42
CA ILE A 88 29.62 30.87 -2.22
C ILE A 88 28.15 30.66 -2.57
N LYS A 89 27.64 31.26 -3.65
CA LYS A 89 26.25 31.05 -4.12
C LYS A 89 25.94 29.59 -4.43
N THR A 90 26.85 28.86 -5.08
CA THR A 90 26.65 27.42 -5.32
C THR A 90 26.56 26.62 -4.02
N TYR A 91 27.38 26.94 -3.02
CA TYR A 91 27.33 26.28 -1.71
C TYR A 91 26.09 26.67 -0.89
N ILE A 92 25.55 27.87 -1.09
CA ILE A 92 24.27 28.28 -0.48
C ILE A 92 23.15 27.37 -0.98
N ASN A 93 23.01 27.19 -2.30
CA ASN A 93 21.99 26.30 -2.86
C ASN A 93 22.14 24.85 -2.34
N LYS A 94 23.37 24.33 -2.30
CA LYS A 94 23.65 22.98 -1.76
C LYS A 94 23.28 22.88 -0.28
N ALA A 95 23.63 23.88 0.52
CA ALA A 95 23.32 23.89 1.94
C ALA A 95 21.81 23.96 2.21
N GLU A 96 21.03 24.67 1.37
CA GLU A 96 19.56 24.65 1.45
C GLU A 96 18.99 23.25 1.20
N GLU A 97 19.45 22.58 0.14
CA GLU A 97 18.97 21.23 -0.21
C GLU A 97 19.31 20.20 0.87
N GLU A 98 20.53 20.25 1.41
CA GLU A 98 20.95 19.39 2.52
C GLU A 98 20.13 19.68 3.79
N LEU A 99 19.80 20.95 4.06
CA LEU A 99 18.99 21.31 5.22
C LEU A 99 17.57 20.75 5.11
N ASP A 100 16.94 20.87 3.93
CA ASP A 100 15.63 20.28 3.66
C ASP A 100 15.66 18.74 3.80
N ALA A 101 16.72 18.09 3.29
CA ALA A 101 16.93 16.65 3.41
C ALA A 101 17.03 16.23 4.88
N LEU A 102 17.88 16.90 5.67
CA LEU A 102 18.07 16.64 7.10
C LEU A 102 16.78 16.88 7.90
N GLN A 103 15.99 17.91 7.58
CA GLN A 103 14.70 18.12 8.24
C GLN A 103 13.72 16.96 7.96
N SER A 104 13.68 16.48 6.72
CA SER A 104 12.82 15.35 6.36
C SER A 104 13.25 14.05 7.04
N GLU A 105 14.56 13.79 7.11
CA GLU A 105 15.13 12.64 7.80
C GLU A 105 14.85 12.70 9.30
N ALA A 106 15.07 13.87 9.93
CA ALA A 106 14.81 14.07 11.35
C ALA A 106 13.35 13.76 11.73
N ARG A 107 12.39 14.20 10.90
CA ARG A 107 10.97 13.87 11.07
C ARG A 107 10.72 12.36 10.97
N ILE A 108 11.29 11.69 9.96
CA ILE A 108 11.15 10.24 9.78
C ILE A 108 11.74 9.50 10.98
N LEU A 109 12.94 9.87 11.45
CA LEU A 109 13.58 9.26 12.60
C LEU A 109 12.76 9.47 13.89
N ALA A 110 12.14 10.64 14.06
CA ALA A 110 11.22 10.88 15.18
C ALA A 110 10.00 9.95 15.13
N HIS A 111 9.37 9.79 13.97
CA HIS A 111 8.27 8.84 13.78
C HIS A 111 8.71 7.39 13.99
N MET A 112 9.88 6.99 13.50
CA MET A 112 10.43 5.64 13.71
C MET A 112 10.69 5.34 15.19
N LYS A 113 11.28 6.30 15.93
CA LYS A 113 11.47 6.18 17.39
C LYS A 113 10.13 6.07 18.12
N ALA A 114 9.14 6.87 17.74
CA ALA A 114 7.79 6.80 18.31
C ALA A 114 7.09 5.46 18.00
N ALA A 115 7.24 4.95 16.78
CA ALA A 115 6.70 3.65 16.37
C ALA A 115 7.35 2.49 17.15
N GLN A 116 8.68 2.51 17.33
CA GLN A 116 9.39 1.51 18.15
C GLN A 116 8.97 1.59 19.63
N LYS A 117 8.78 2.79 20.17
CA LYS A 117 8.24 2.99 21.53
C LYS A 117 6.80 2.48 21.66
N ASN A 118 5.97 2.68 20.65
CA ASN A 118 4.60 2.16 20.64
C ASN A 118 4.58 0.64 20.42
N GLU A 119 5.51 0.05 19.67
CA GLU A 119 5.64 -1.40 19.53
C GLU A 119 6.03 -2.06 20.85
N THR A 120 6.93 -1.42 21.62
CA THR A 120 7.31 -1.89 22.96
C THR A 120 6.20 -1.70 24.00
N LEU A 121 5.37 -0.65 23.92
CA LEU A 121 4.24 -0.42 24.83
C LEU A 121 2.95 -1.18 24.46
N SER A 122 2.73 -1.46 23.16
CA SER A 122 1.63 -2.28 22.61
C SER A 122 1.91 -3.79 22.68
N SER A 123 3.12 -4.16 23.11
CA SER A 123 3.50 -5.57 23.34
C SER A 123 2.80 -6.24 24.53
N SER A 124 1.97 -5.51 25.28
CA SER A 124 1.37 -6.01 26.51
C SER A 124 0.19 -6.97 26.28
N GLU A 125 -0.79 -6.73 25.38
CA GLU A 125 -1.95 -7.64 25.28
C GLU A 125 -2.58 -7.79 23.87
N GLU A 126 -2.59 -6.76 23.02
CA GLU A 126 -3.28 -6.82 21.72
C GLU A 126 -2.46 -7.52 20.61
N ASN A 127 -1.13 -7.36 20.61
CA ASN A 127 -0.25 -7.99 19.61
C ASN A 127 -0.13 -9.52 19.74
N LYS A 128 -0.48 -10.11 20.89
CA LYS A 128 -0.60 -11.57 21.03
C LYS A 128 -1.79 -12.14 20.25
N ARG A 129 -2.89 -11.38 20.13
CA ARG A 129 -4.09 -11.82 19.39
C ARG A 129 -3.89 -11.74 17.87
N LYS A 130 -3.16 -10.74 17.37
CA LYS A 130 -2.86 -10.59 15.93
C LYS A 130 -1.78 -11.54 15.41
N LYS A 131 -0.81 -11.96 16.25
CA LYS A 131 0.22 -12.95 15.84
C LYS A 131 -0.34 -14.36 15.57
N ASN A 132 -1.54 -14.68 16.06
CA ASN A 132 -2.21 -15.97 15.79
C ASN A 132 -3.10 -15.96 14.54
N LEU A 133 -3.33 -14.80 13.92
CA LEU A 133 -3.92 -14.75 12.58
C LEU A 133 -2.78 -14.99 11.59
N GLN A 134 -2.58 -16.27 11.22
CA GLN A 134 -1.70 -16.63 10.12
C GLN A 134 -2.13 -15.81 8.90
N VAL A 135 -1.31 -14.84 8.49
CA VAL A 135 -1.51 -14.11 7.24
C VAL A 135 -1.59 -15.18 6.15
N PRO A 136 -2.72 -15.33 5.43
CA PRO A 136 -2.85 -16.37 4.43
C PRO A 136 -1.73 -16.16 3.40
N LYS A 137 -0.95 -17.22 3.15
CA LYS A 137 0.10 -17.16 2.14
C LYS A 137 -0.54 -16.74 0.80
N PRO A 138 0.05 -15.80 0.06
CA PRO A 138 -0.51 -15.36 -1.21
C PRO A 138 -0.73 -16.57 -2.13
N LEU A 139 -1.92 -16.64 -2.74
CA LEU A 139 -2.30 -17.75 -3.61
C LEU A 139 -1.32 -17.85 -4.78
N LYS A 140 -0.64 -18.99 -4.91
CA LYS A 140 0.23 -19.27 -6.05
C LYS A 140 -0.63 -19.81 -7.19
N ALA A 141 -0.62 -19.13 -8.33
CA ALA A 141 -1.23 -19.66 -9.56
C ALA A 141 -0.46 -20.92 -10.00
N VAL A 142 -1.20 -21.97 -10.36
CA VAL A 142 -0.66 -23.25 -10.81
C VAL A 142 -1.37 -23.66 -12.10
N ILE A 143 -0.60 -24.11 -13.09
CA ILE A 143 -1.14 -24.61 -14.35
C ILE A 143 -1.47 -26.09 -14.18
N ILE A 144 -2.73 -26.46 -14.39
CA ILE A 144 -3.21 -27.85 -14.31
C ILE A 144 -3.35 -28.40 -15.73
N THR A 145 -2.66 -29.50 -16.00
CA THR A 145 -2.58 -30.19 -17.31
C THR A 145 -3.28 -31.53 -17.25
N LYS A 146 -3.81 -32.03 -18.37
CA LYS A 146 -4.50 -33.34 -18.38
C LYS A 146 -3.50 -34.50 -18.28
N ASP A 147 -2.44 -34.44 -19.07
CA ASP A 147 -1.47 -35.54 -19.23
C ASP A 147 -0.07 -35.12 -18.79
N GLU A 148 0.76 -36.09 -18.39
CA GLU A 148 2.16 -35.85 -18.02
C GLU A 148 3.01 -35.30 -19.18
N ALA A 149 2.70 -35.70 -20.42
CA ALA A 149 3.35 -35.15 -21.61
C ALA A 149 3.13 -33.64 -21.73
N GLN A 150 1.91 -33.16 -21.43
CA GLN A 150 1.60 -31.73 -21.43
C GLN A 150 2.33 -31.03 -20.29
N LYS A 151 2.35 -31.62 -19.08
CA LYS A 151 3.14 -31.10 -17.95
C LYS A 151 4.61 -30.90 -18.32
N ALA A 152 5.21 -31.87 -19.00
CA ALA A 152 6.59 -31.79 -19.46
C ALA A 152 6.79 -30.68 -20.50
N VAL A 153 5.87 -30.51 -21.45
CA VAL A 153 5.93 -29.45 -22.47
C VAL A 153 5.74 -28.06 -21.87
N PHE A 154 4.76 -27.86 -20.98
CA PHE A 154 4.55 -26.60 -20.28
C PHE A 154 5.69 -26.25 -19.31
N GLY A 155 6.43 -27.25 -18.83
CA GLY A 155 7.66 -27.07 -18.04
C GLY A 155 8.95 -26.96 -18.86
N ALA A 156 8.96 -27.40 -20.12
CA ALA A 156 10.12 -27.40 -21.00
C ALA A 156 10.44 -25.97 -21.47
N GLY A 157 11.42 -25.34 -20.81
CA GLY A 157 11.87 -23.97 -21.08
C GLY A 157 11.85 -23.09 -19.83
N TYR A 158 10.96 -23.38 -18.87
CA TYR A 158 10.89 -22.69 -17.58
C TYR A 158 10.53 -23.68 -16.46
N PRO A 159 11.49 -24.45 -15.92
CA PRO A 159 11.24 -25.40 -14.83
C PRO A 159 10.77 -24.74 -13.52
N ALA A 160 10.83 -23.40 -13.44
CA ALA A 160 10.30 -22.61 -12.34
C ALA A 160 8.78 -22.40 -12.39
N LEU A 161 8.10 -22.76 -13.50
CA LEU A 161 6.64 -22.66 -13.61
C LEU A 161 5.96 -23.77 -12.79
N PRO A 162 5.08 -23.42 -11.84
CA PRO A 162 4.30 -24.41 -11.10
C PRO A 162 3.26 -25.08 -12.03
N THR A 163 3.59 -26.26 -12.54
CA THR A 163 2.72 -27.10 -13.39
C THR A 163 2.44 -28.44 -12.68
N MET A 164 1.20 -28.92 -12.76
CA MET A 164 0.80 -30.23 -12.22
C MET A 164 -0.26 -30.89 -13.10
N THR A 165 -0.43 -32.20 -12.97
CA THR A 165 -1.53 -32.90 -13.65
C THR A 165 -2.84 -32.77 -12.88
N VAL A 166 -3.96 -33.08 -13.54
CA VAL A 166 -5.28 -33.13 -12.90
C VAL A 166 -5.29 -34.13 -11.73
N GLU A 167 -4.67 -35.29 -11.92
CA GLU A 167 -4.56 -36.34 -10.88
C GLU A 167 -3.73 -35.87 -9.69
N GLU A 168 -2.54 -35.30 -9.93
CA GLU A 168 -1.67 -34.76 -8.87
C GLU A 168 -2.36 -33.65 -8.07
N PHE A 169 -3.13 -32.81 -8.76
CA PHE A 169 -3.91 -31.75 -8.12
C PHE A 169 -5.01 -32.32 -7.23
N TYR A 170 -5.70 -33.38 -7.69
CA TYR A 170 -6.72 -34.07 -6.91
C TYR A 170 -6.13 -34.65 -5.63
N ASP A 171 -5.05 -35.42 -5.74
CA ASP A 171 -4.37 -36.04 -4.59
C ASP A 171 -3.89 -35.02 -3.56
N LYS A 172 -3.37 -33.88 -4.05
CA LYS A 172 -2.94 -32.78 -3.19
C LYS A 172 -4.12 -32.17 -2.43
N ARG A 173 -5.25 -31.94 -3.09
CA ARG A 173 -6.47 -31.39 -2.48
C ARG A 173 -7.11 -32.35 -1.48
N VAL A 174 -7.07 -33.65 -1.74
CA VAL A 174 -7.52 -34.69 -0.79
C VAL A 174 -6.61 -34.70 0.44
N ARG A 175 -5.28 -34.63 0.25
CA ARG A 175 -4.30 -34.56 1.34
C ARG A 175 -4.46 -33.29 2.18
N ASP A 176 -4.78 -32.17 1.55
CA ASP A 176 -5.07 -30.89 2.21
C ASP A 176 -6.45 -30.90 2.91
N GLY A 177 -7.23 -31.98 2.82
CA GLY A 177 -8.54 -32.14 3.45
C GLY A 177 -9.66 -31.31 2.79
N ILE A 178 -9.40 -30.77 1.59
CA ILE A 178 -10.35 -29.92 0.85
C ILE A 178 -11.32 -30.79 0.03
N PHE A 179 -10.84 -31.91 -0.51
CA PHE A 179 -11.65 -32.86 -1.26
C PHE A 179 -11.90 -34.15 -0.48
N PRO A 180 -13.08 -34.77 -0.62
CA PRO A 180 -13.37 -36.04 -0.01
C PRO A 180 -12.51 -37.14 -0.64
N ASP A 181 -11.98 -38.02 0.21
CA ASP A 181 -11.18 -39.17 -0.19
C ASP A 181 -12.02 -40.09 -1.11
N PRO A 182 -11.54 -40.48 -2.31
CA PRO A 182 -12.33 -41.27 -3.27
C PRO A 182 -12.81 -42.61 -2.71
N THR A 183 -12.18 -43.11 -1.65
CA THR A 183 -12.60 -44.33 -0.94
C THR A 183 -13.74 -44.12 0.07
N LYS A 184 -13.99 -42.86 0.46
CA LYS A 184 -14.97 -42.47 1.50
C LYS A 184 -16.08 -41.55 0.96
N ALA A 185 -15.95 -41.07 -0.28
CA ALA A 185 -16.91 -40.17 -0.89
C ALA A 185 -18.20 -40.92 -1.27
N GLY A 186 -19.22 -40.81 -0.43
CA GLY A 186 -20.59 -41.00 -0.86
C GLY A 186 -20.96 -39.96 -1.92
N HIS A 187 -21.57 -40.42 -3.01
CA HIS A 187 -22.19 -39.66 -4.10
C HIS A 187 -21.43 -38.40 -4.55
N SER A 188 -20.57 -38.56 -5.56
CA SER A 188 -19.99 -37.40 -6.24
C SER A 188 -21.10 -36.51 -6.83
N LEU A 189 -20.84 -35.21 -6.99
CA LEU A 189 -21.76 -34.27 -7.65
C LEU A 189 -22.11 -34.73 -9.08
N GLN A 190 -21.23 -35.53 -9.68
CA GLN A 190 -21.40 -36.19 -10.98
C GLN A 190 -22.30 -37.43 -10.89
N ASP A 191 -22.27 -38.19 -9.79
CA ASP A 191 -23.23 -39.26 -9.51
C ASP A 191 -24.62 -38.71 -9.23
N MET A 192 -24.72 -37.58 -8.53
CA MET A 192 -26.00 -36.91 -8.26
C MET A 192 -26.64 -36.37 -9.55
N ALA A 193 -25.82 -35.87 -10.48
CA ALA A 193 -26.26 -35.47 -11.82
C ALA A 193 -26.67 -36.67 -12.71
N ARG A 194 -26.04 -37.84 -12.54
CA ARG A 194 -26.38 -39.07 -13.25
C ARG A 194 -27.60 -39.80 -12.67
N GLN A 195 -27.84 -39.66 -11.37
CA GLN A 195 -28.95 -40.30 -10.66
C GLN A 195 -30.28 -39.57 -10.84
N GLY A 196 -30.30 -38.34 -11.38
CA GLY A 196 -31.52 -37.69 -11.84
C GLY A 196 -32.60 -37.50 -10.76
N THR A 197 -32.25 -37.54 -9.47
CA THR A 197 -33.21 -37.44 -8.36
C THR A 197 -33.18 -36.06 -7.70
N THR A 198 -34.18 -35.26 -8.08
CA THR A 198 -35.12 -34.55 -7.18
C THR A 198 -34.64 -33.42 -6.26
N ASN A 199 -33.63 -32.61 -6.60
CA ASN A 199 -33.53 -31.29 -5.94
C ASN A 199 -34.68 -30.37 -6.38
N ALA A 200 -35.08 -30.45 -7.66
CA ALA A 200 -36.22 -29.71 -8.19
C ALA A 200 -37.56 -30.11 -7.52
N ASP A 201 -37.82 -31.40 -7.30
CA ASP A 201 -39.08 -31.84 -6.65
C ASP A 201 -39.12 -31.53 -5.15
N LEU A 202 -37.96 -31.46 -4.48
CA LEU A 202 -37.89 -31.05 -3.08
C LEU A 202 -38.13 -29.54 -2.94
N ASP A 203 -37.51 -28.75 -3.82
CA ASP A 203 -37.75 -27.31 -3.89
C ASP A 203 -39.22 -27.00 -4.25
N GLU A 204 -39.80 -27.71 -5.23
CA GLU A 204 -41.21 -27.55 -5.62
C GLU A 204 -42.19 -27.92 -4.49
N LYS A 205 -41.94 -29.00 -3.75
CA LYS A 205 -42.77 -29.37 -2.59
C LYS A 205 -42.66 -28.36 -1.46
N GLU A 206 -41.45 -27.87 -1.18
CA GLU A 206 -41.24 -26.88 -0.12
C GLU A 206 -41.87 -25.53 -0.49
N ILE A 207 -41.81 -25.14 -1.77
CA ILE A 207 -42.49 -23.95 -2.29
C ILE A 207 -44.01 -24.11 -2.20
N ALA A 208 -44.56 -25.26 -2.62
CA ALA A 208 -46.00 -25.52 -2.57
C ALA A 208 -46.54 -25.57 -1.13
N ASP A 209 -45.79 -26.14 -0.19
CA ASP A 209 -46.17 -26.15 1.22
C ASP A 209 -46.08 -24.74 1.84
N ARG A 210 -45.11 -23.93 1.42
CA ARG A 210 -44.99 -22.53 1.84
C ARG A 210 -46.14 -21.69 1.29
N GLU A 211 -46.51 -21.83 0.02
CA GLU A 211 -47.67 -21.14 -0.58
C GLU A 211 -48.97 -21.51 0.14
N ARG A 212 -49.21 -22.80 0.42
CA ARG A 212 -50.42 -23.24 1.14
C ARG A 212 -50.53 -22.70 2.55
N LYS A 213 -49.41 -22.50 3.26
CA LYS A 213 -49.40 -21.90 4.60
C LYS A 213 -49.66 -20.39 4.53
N LEU A 214 -49.19 -19.75 3.47
CA LEU A 214 -49.41 -18.32 3.20
C LEU A 214 -50.87 -18.04 2.84
N GLU A 215 -51.52 -18.89 2.03
CA GLU A 215 -52.96 -18.79 1.72
C GLU A 215 -53.88 -19.04 2.92
N ARG A 216 -53.41 -19.80 3.91
CA ARG A 216 -54.17 -20.13 5.13
C ARG A 216 -53.97 -19.14 6.28
N ASP A 217 -53.22 -18.05 6.05
CA ASP A 217 -52.87 -17.05 7.07
C ASP A 217 -52.34 -17.68 8.37
N ASP A 218 -51.45 -18.68 8.26
CA ASP A 218 -50.85 -19.33 9.42
C ASP A 218 -50.12 -18.31 10.30
N GLU A 219 -50.46 -18.28 11.59
CA GLU A 219 -50.02 -17.23 12.53
C GLU A 219 -48.49 -17.15 12.68
N GLU A 220 -47.80 -18.29 12.57
CA GLU A 220 -46.34 -18.37 12.68
C GLU A 220 -45.61 -17.80 11.46
N GLU A 221 -46.07 -18.09 10.24
CA GLU A 221 -45.48 -17.57 9.01
C GLU A 221 -45.72 -16.05 8.88
N LEU A 222 -46.90 -15.58 9.27
CA LEU A 222 -47.20 -14.14 9.37
C LEU A 222 -46.29 -13.43 10.36
N ARG A 223 -46.06 -14.00 11.55
CA ARG A 223 -45.10 -13.45 12.51
C ARG A 223 -43.68 -13.42 11.97
N ARG A 224 -43.26 -14.46 11.26
CA ARG A 224 -41.95 -14.55 10.63
C ARG A 224 -41.76 -13.51 9.53
N GLN A 225 -42.77 -13.30 8.70
CA GLN A 225 -42.76 -12.26 7.66
C GLN A 225 -42.69 -10.85 8.26
N ARG A 226 -43.52 -10.55 9.27
CA ARG A 226 -43.48 -9.26 9.98
C ARG A 226 -42.12 -9.01 10.63
N ALA A 227 -41.54 -10.02 11.29
CA ALA A 227 -40.21 -9.90 11.88
C ALA A 227 -39.11 -9.65 10.83
N MET A 228 -39.25 -10.22 9.63
CA MET A 228 -38.32 -9.98 8.52
C MET A 228 -38.48 -8.58 7.93
N ASP A 229 -39.69 -8.03 7.91
CA ASP A 229 -39.96 -6.65 7.47
C ASP A 229 -39.45 -5.64 8.50
N GLU A 230 -39.75 -5.83 9.79
CA GLU A 230 -39.22 -5.00 10.89
C GLU A 230 -37.69 -5.00 10.90
N TYR A 231 -37.06 -6.16 10.73
CA TYR A 231 -35.60 -6.24 10.60
C TYR A 231 -35.06 -5.46 9.40
N LYS A 232 -35.72 -5.50 8.23
CA LYS A 232 -35.28 -4.75 7.04
C LYS A 232 -35.52 -3.25 7.16
N ASP A 233 -36.56 -2.84 7.88
CA ASP A 233 -36.84 -1.42 8.15
C ASP A 233 -35.81 -0.84 9.14
N GLU A 234 -35.41 -1.63 10.14
CA GLU A 234 -34.33 -1.29 11.07
C GLU A 234 -32.94 -1.32 10.42
N HIS A 235 -32.69 -2.25 9.48
CA HIS A 235 -31.37 -2.47 8.89
C HIS A 235 -31.30 -2.04 7.43
N LYS A 236 -30.70 -0.87 7.18
CA LYS A 236 -30.57 -0.34 5.81
C LYS A 236 -29.65 -1.21 4.98
N ARG A 237 -29.94 -1.30 3.68
CA ARG A 237 -29.07 -1.99 2.71
C ARG A 237 -27.64 -1.41 2.79
N GLY A 238 -26.69 -2.26 3.16
CA GLY A 238 -25.27 -1.89 3.31
C GLY A 238 -24.82 -1.61 4.75
N GLU A 239 -25.67 -1.83 5.75
CA GLU A 239 -25.34 -1.57 7.16
C GLU A 239 -24.29 -2.53 7.74
N GLY A 240 -24.20 -3.78 7.24
CA GLY A 240 -23.26 -4.79 7.75
C GLY A 240 -21.86 -4.79 7.13
N ASN A 241 -21.62 -4.11 6.00
CA ASN A 241 -20.35 -4.19 5.27
C ASN A 241 -19.60 -2.85 5.24
N ARG A 242 -19.32 -2.31 6.44
CA ARG A 242 -18.57 -1.05 6.61
C ARG A 242 -17.11 -1.25 7.01
N TYR A 243 -16.69 -2.47 7.37
CA TYR A 243 -15.39 -2.69 8.01
C TYR A 243 -14.20 -2.82 7.04
N ASN A 244 -14.41 -2.81 5.72
CA ASN A 244 -13.34 -2.87 4.71
C ASN A 244 -13.34 -1.65 3.76
N ARG A 245 -13.71 -0.47 4.27
CA ARG A 245 -13.55 0.80 3.56
C ARG A 245 -12.28 1.51 4.04
N SER A 246 -11.14 0.89 3.76
CA SER A 246 -9.79 1.48 3.85
C SER A 246 -8.84 0.59 3.07
#